data_AF-A0A2E7RIS9-F1
#
_entry.id   AF-A0A2E7RIS9-F1
#
_cell.length_a   1.000
_cell.length_b   1.000
_cell.length_c   1.000
_cell.angle_alpha   90.00
_cell.angle_beta   90.00
_cell.angle_gamma   90.00
#
_symmetry.space_group_name_H-M   'P 1'
#
loop_
_entity.id
_entity.type
_entity.pdbx_description
1 polymer ?
#
loop_
_entity_poly.entity_id
_entity_poly.type
_entity_poly.pdbx_seq_one_letter_code
_entity_poly.pdbx_strand_id
1 'polypeptide(L)'
;MLLTTGLVLILSIQQGEDRQPKQTSRGLHGYIGYSSSQPEDREKYGLGMGFYSAAWSLIDQPLANFQIGLASGWILPDNRDNKNQPLAPEGTLARQWPERGPTWDSVFQTVEGGLGYWRGNRFRYGPPKFSMNATPQCYDYEVGSPGWSFFYDTEALPDHRLGIAQLTNRLLIPPDALPFEGKPDGKFFGYTYMALSFTDPVKSKKNKAPIGDHAWTCFLSTENFKGPIAYYIPETWSKIADVFDYPFLHNRGLDSRPGLMGGGAMEINTVPQIVAATANGDYYSKIPKLNFPVNKDGQAVLVQDVVCYSKKALYDDFLKWRKGGPAPTGQFKMDGAFQAKLSTRTPGFDQDGKPIEGIANTFDTRVFPDNTWGLVWKDNGHAPKGQFPQYFKHLEGKRVAISKDEVPKETGLLQAEFQLAKPGEPFTSPKSGAWKQPGPKGQSHTVILGDNSKVTYAWYRFVDQPSFQQYKWSKKKKEALQAFVVKIHQAWPITREYMPSPTSGELVTLDPALFVTPPKGLELGYVPIVTRQEAGPTIR
;
A
#
# COMPACT_ATOMS: atom_id res chain seq x y z
N MET A 1 54.78 -5.74 54.73
CA MET A 1 53.86 -6.74 55.31
C MET A 1 52.62 -5.97 55.75
N LEU A 2 51.62 -5.86 54.87
CA LEU A 2 50.42 -5.08 55.08
C LEU A 2 49.22 -5.90 54.61
N LEU A 3 48.29 -6.14 55.54
CA LEU A 3 47.00 -6.77 55.33
C LEU A 3 46.14 -5.95 54.37
N THR A 4 45.40 -6.63 53.48
CA THR A 4 44.10 -6.13 53.01
C THR A 4 43.12 -7.29 52.84
N THR A 5 41.96 -7.06 53.45
CA THR A 5 40.75 -7.87 53.57
C THR A 5 40.04 -8.08 52.23
N GLY A 6 39.66 -9.32 51.94
CA GLY A 6 38.77 -9.67 50.83
C GLY A 6 37.30 -9.38 51.17
N LEU A 7 36.66 -8.55 50.36
CA LEU A 7 35.21 -8.35 50.36
C LEU A 7 34.64 -9.10 49.15
N VAL A 8 33.93 -10.21 49.40
CA VAL A 8 33.17 -10.93 48.36
C VAL A 8 31.83 -10.20 48.20
N LEU A 9 31.66 -9.51 47.07
CA LEU A 9 30.39 -8.92 46.67
C LEU A 9 29.53 -10.03 46.04
N ILE A 10 28.52 -10.50 46.77
CA ILE A 10 27.49 -11.39 46.22
C ILE A 10 26.57 -10.53 45.34
N LEU A 11 26.72 -10.64 44.02
CA LEU A 11 25.74 -10.17 43.06
C LEU A 11 24.46 -11.01 43.22
N SER A 12 23.45 -10.45 43.89
CA SER A 12 22.09 -10.97 43.82
C SER A 12 21.54 -10.70 42.41
N ILE A 13 21.33 -11.76 41.65
CA ILE A 13 20.68 -11.73 40.34
C ILE A 13 19.20 -11.35 40.57
N GLN A 14 18.73 -10.28 39.93
CA GLN A 14 17.31 -9.92 39.83
C GLN A 14 16.56 -11.02 39.05
N GLN A 15 16.15 -12.11 39.70
CA GLN A 15 15.33 -13.18 39.11
C GLN A 15 13.81 -12.90 39.12
N GLY A 16 13.40 -11.69 39.53
CA GLY A 16 11.98 -11.32 39.69
C GLY A 16 11.34 -10.56 38.50
N GLU A 17 12.12 -9.88 37.67
CA GLU A 17 11.57 -8.98 36.62
C GLU A 17 11.16 -9.69 35.32
N ASP A 18 11.80 -10.81 34.96
CA ASP A 18 11.52 -11.53 33.69
C ASP A 18 10.27 -12.43 33.71
N ARG A 19 9.58 -12.51 34.86
CA ARG A 19 8.36 -13.35 35.00
C ARG A 19 7.08 -12.63 34.54
N GLN A 20 7.10 -11.31 34.43
CA GLN A 20 5.90 -10.55 34.07
C GLN A 20 5.76 -10.43 32.54
N PRO A 21 4.52 -10.51 32.00
CA PRO A 21 4.28 -10.30 30.58
C PRO A 21 4.83 -8.94 30.10
N LYS A 22 5.74 -8.97 29.13
CA LYS A 22 6.37 -7.77 28.56
C LYS A 22 6.11 -7.67 27.07
N GLN A 23 5.52 -6.55 26.64
CA GLN A 23 5.28 -6.30 25.22
C GLN A 23 6.57 -5.85 24.49
N THR A 24 6.83 -6.41 23.32
CA THR A 24 7.88 -6.02 22.36
C THR A 24 7.32 -5.96 20.93
N SER A 25 8.12 -5.59 19.93
CA SER A 25 7.65 -5.25 18.56
C SER A 25 7.97 -6.29 17.47
N ARG A 26 8.67 -7.39 17.78
CA ARG A 26 9.14 -8.40 16.81
C ARG A 26 8.41 -9.75 16.93
N GLY A 27 7.08 -9.70 17.04
CA GLY A 27 6.23 -10.85 17.32
C GLY A 27 5.94 -11.76 16.14
N LEU A 28 5.85 -11.20 14.93
CA LEU A 28 5.63 -11.96 13.71
C LEU A 28 6.16 -11.16 12.52
N HIS A 29 6.91 -11.82 11.64
CA HIS A 29 7.38 -11.29 10.37
C HIS A 29 7.35 -12.40 9.31
N GLY A 30 7.10 -12.03 8.05
CA GLY A 30 7.02 -12.96 6.93
C GLY A 30 6.09 -12.51 5.81
N TYR A 31 5.88 -13.40 4.84
CA TYR A 31 5.04 -13.14 3.67
C TYR A 31 4.09 -14.32 3.43
N ILE A 32 2.81 -14.01 3.20
CA ILE A 32 1.81 -14.96 2.71
C ILE A 32 1.49 -14.54 1.28
N GLY A 33 1.99 -15.26 0.27
CA GLY A 33 1.92 -14.78 -1.11
C GLY A 33 1.63 -15.84 -2.14
N TYR A 34 1.34 -15.35 -3.35
CA TYR A 34 1.12 -16.12 -4.56
C TYR A 34 2.05 -15.63 -5.66
N SER A 35 2.26 -16.47 -6.67
CA SER A 35 2.91 -16.10 -7.91
C SER A 35 1.91 -16.08 -9.05
N SER A 36 2.15 -15.20 -10.03
CA SER A 36 1.34 -15.11 -11.23
C SER A 36 2.15 -15.51 -12.45
N SER A 37 1.56 -16.33 -13.32
CA SER A 37 2.15 -16.66 -14.62
C SER A 37 2.41 -15.37 -15.40
N GLN A 38 3.49 -15.35 -16.16
CA GLN A 38 3.81 -14.22 -17.01
C GLN A 38 3.31 -14.47 -18.44
N PRO A 39 2.86 -13.43 -19.17
CA PRO A 39 2.63 -13.56 -20.60
C PRO A 39 3.96 -13.87 -21.32
N GLU A 40 3.88 -14.59 -22.44
CA GLU A 40 5.06 -14.86 -23.28
C GLU A 40 5.71 -13.55 -23.74
N ASP A 41 4.89 -12.63 -24.25
CA ASP A 41 5.29 -11.27 -24.59
C ASP A 41 5.04 -10.32 -23.40
N ARG A 42 6.02 -10.26 -22.50
CA ARG A 42 5.94 -9.42 -21.29
C ARG A 42 5.95 -7.93 -21.58
N GLU A 43 6.61 -7.51 -22.65
CA GLU A 43 6.64 -6.09 -23.04
C GLU A 43 5.24 -5.63 -23.48
N LYS A 44 4.51 -6.48 -24.20
CA LYS A 44 3.15 -6.18 -24.66
C LYS A 44 2.16 -5.95 -23.53
N TYR A 45 2.21 -6.74 -22.45
CA TYR A 45 1.21 -6.73 -21.36
C TYR A 45 1.68 -6.00 -20.09
N GLY A 46 2.77 -5.24 -20.15
CA GLY A 46 3.27 -4.46 -19.02
C GLY A 46 2.69 -3.04 -18.92
N LEU A 47 1.53 -2.75 -19.49
CA LEU A 47 0.95 -1.39 -19.48
C LEU A 47 -0.15 -1.20 -18.44
N GLY A 48 -0.61 -2.28 -17.83
CA GLY A 48 -1.49 -2.19 -16.69
C GLY A 48 -1.61 -3.51 -15.97
N MET A 49 -2.17 -3.45 -14.78
CA MET A 49 -2.24 -4.57 -13.87
C MET A 49 -3.31 -4.36 -12.84
N GLY A 50 -4.15 -5.36 -12.63
CA GLY A 50 -5.23 -5.29 -11.65
C GLY A 50 -5.66 -6.65 -11.13
N PHE A 51 -6.38 -6.60 -10.02
CA PHE A 51 -6.98 -7.75 -9.37
C PHE A 51 -8.02 -7.29 -8.35
N TYR A 52 -8.74 -8.24 -7.80
CA TYR A 52 -9.60 -8.05 -6.63
C TYR A 52 -8.92 -8.64 -5.41
N SER A 53 -8.83 -7.85 -4.34
CA SER A 53 -8.27 -8.25 -3.05
C SER A 53 -9.34 -8.21 -1.97
N ALA A 54 -9.42 -9.22 -1.13
CA ALA A 54 -10.38 -9.25 -0.02
C ALA A 54 -10.05 -8.15 1.01
N ALA A 55 -11.07 -7.42 1.42
CA ALA A 55 -11.01 -6.46 2.52
C ALA A 55 -11.71 -7.06 3.74
N TRP A 56 -10.99 -7.14 4.86
CA TRP A 56 -11.54 -7.62 6.13
C TRP A 56 -10.81 -7.02 7.33
N SER A 57 -11.46 -7.02 8.50
CA SER A 57 -10.79 -6.73 9.78
C SER A 57 -9.93 -7.91 10.23
N LEU A 58 -8.61 -7.79 10.05
CA LEU A 58 -7.62 -8.78 10.52
C LEU A 58 -7.51 -8.81 12.04
N ILE A 59 -7.71 -7.66 12.70
CA ILE A 59 -7.57 -7.48 14.15
C ILE A 59 -8.90 -7.00 14.76
N ASP A 60 -9.14 -7.39 16.01
CA ASP A 60 -10.39 -7.06 16.72
C ASP A 60 -10.45 -5.58 17.16
N GLN A 61 -9.28 -4.99 17.43
CA GLN A 61 -9.11 -3.63 17.96
C GLN A 61 -7.94 -2.92 17.28
N PRO A 62 -7.92 -1.57 17.21
CA PRO A 62 -6.82 -0.84 16.61
C PRO A 62 -5.56 -0.92 17.49
N LEU A 63 -4.57 -1.73 17.09
CA LEU A 63 -3.35 -1.96 17.86
C LEU A 63 -2.26 -0.94 17.55
N ALA A 64 -1.50 -0.58 18.58
CA ALA A 64 -0.24 0.14 18.45
C ALA A 64 0.86 -0.78 17.91
N ASN A 65 1.86 -0.22 17.22
CA ASN A 65 3.02 -0.96 16.68
C ASN A 65 2.63 -2.17 15.82
N PHE A 66 1.59 -2.03 15.01
CA PHE A 66 1.06 -3.09 14.14
C PHE A 66 1.09 -2.65 12.67
N GLN A 67 1.77 -3.42 11.83
CA GLN A 67 1.87 -3.22 10.39
C GLN A 67 1.79 -4.56 9.66
N ILE A 68 0.71 -4.73 8.91
CA ILE A 68 0.53 -5.82 7.94
C ILE A 68 -0.11 -5.23 6.68
N GLY A 69 0.55 -5.38 5.53
CA GLY A 69 -0.09 -5.22 4.23
C GLY A 69 -0.97 -6.43 3.97
N LEU A 70 -2.24 -6.22 3.59
CA LEU A 70 -3.07 -7.31 3.09
C LEU A 70 -2.65 -7.64 1.65
N ALA A 71 -3.35 -8.58 1.01
CA ALA A 71 -2.92 -9.11 -0.27
C ALA A 71 -2.84 -8.00 -1.34
N SER A 72 -1.61 -7.65 -1.72
CA SER A 72 -1.31 -6.62 -2.69
C SER A 72 -0.14 -7.03 -3.59
N GLY A 73 0.34 -6.14 -4.45
CA GLY A 73 1.40 -6.43 -5.40
C GLY A 73 2.29 -5.23 -5.66
N TRP A 74 3.38 -5.48 -6.37
CA TRP A 74 4.37 -4.47 -6.75
C TRP A 74 4.45 -4.36 -8.27
N ILE A 75 4.55 -3.14 -8.78
CA ILE A 75 4.88 -2.85 -10.17
C ILE A 75 6.27 -2.23 -10.21
N LEU A 76 7.20 -2.90 -10.88
CA LEU A 76 8.58 -2.43 -11.09
C LEU A 76 8.82 -2.17 -12.58
N PRO A 77 9.66 -1.20 -12.96
CA PRO A 77 9.98 -0.98 -14.37
C PRO A 77 10.80 -2.15 -14.93
N ASP A 78 10.44 -2.63 -16.11
CA ASP A 78 11.14 -3.72 -16.78
C ASP A 78 12.54 -3.29 -17.24
N ASN A 79 13.53 -3.68 -16.44
CA ASN A 79 14.95 -3.45 -16.69
C ASN A 79 15.72 -4.77 -16.84
N ARG A 80 15.06 -5.85 -17.27
CA ARG A 80 15.69 -7.16 -17.41
C ARG A 80 16.80 -7.20 -18.46
N ASP A 81 16.87 -6.21 -19.35
CA ASP A 81 17.98 -6.02 -20.29
C ASP A 81 19.30 -5.62 -19.57
N ASN A 82 19.22 -5.04 -18.38
CA ASN A 82 20.37 -4.70 -17.55
C ASN A 82 20.71 -5.86 -16.60
N LYS A 83 21.98 -6.26 -16.54
CA LYS A 83 22.45 -7.40 -15.73
C LYS A 83 23.44 -7.05 -14.64
N ASN A 84 24.03 -5.86 -14.67
CA ASN A 84 25.20 -5.57 -13.86
C ASN A 84 25.34 -4.10 -13.43
N GLN A 85 24.62 -3.17 -14.05
CA GLN A 85 24.76 -1.75 -13.73
C GLN A 85 23.72 -1.34 -12.68
N PRO A 86 24.11 -0.71 -11.56
CA PRO A 86 23.17 -0.28 -10.55
C PRO A 86 22.16 0.74 -11.10
N LEU A 87 20.87 0.49 -10.86
CA LEU A 87 19.79 1.44 -11.11
C LEU A 87 19.61 2.41 -9.94
N ALA A 88 20.02 2.00 -8.73
CA ALA A 88 20.10 2.87 -7.56
C ALA A 88 21.49 3.54 -7.49
N PRO A 89 21.60 4.86 -7.74
CA PRO A 89 22.85 5.59 -7.60
C PRO A 89 23.37 5.58 -6.17
N GLU A 90 24.70 5.66 -6.02
CA GLU A 90 25.32 5.87 -4.71
C GLU A 90 24.78 7.14 -4.04
N GLY A 91 24.58 7.08 -2.72
CA GLY A 91 23.98 8.16 -1.94
C GLY A 91 22.47 8.08 -1.77
N THR A 92 21.78 7.20 -2.49
CA THR A 92 20.36 6.88 -2.21
C THR A 92 20.21 6.09 -0.90
N LEU A 93 19.03 6.15 -0.27
CA LEU A 93 18.72 5.42 0.96
C LEU A 93 18.87 3.92 0.77
N ALA A 94 18.39 3.37 -0.36
CA ALA A 94 18.52 1.96 -0.67
C ALA A 94 19.99 1.49 -0.58
N ARG A 95 20.97 2.30 -1.00
CA ARG A 95 22.40 1.95 -0.97
C ARG A 95 23.00 1.85 0.44
N GLN A 96 22.22 2.17 1.48
CA GLN A 96 22.60 1.97 2.88
C GLN A 96 22.10 0.63 3.45
N TRP A 97 21.31 -0.12 2.68
CA TRP A 97 20.74 -1.41 3.09
C TRP A 97 21.68 -2.57 2.76
N PRO A 98 21.43 -3.79 3.29
CA PRO A 98 22.11 -4.99 2.82
C PRO A 98 22.10 -5.09 1.30
N GLU A 99 23.20 -5.58 0.72
CA GLU A 99 23.42 -5.54 -0.72
C GLU A 99 22.27 -6.17 -1.52
N ARG A 100 21.73 -5.40 -2.47
CA ARG A 100 20.71 -5.84 -3.45
C ARG A 100 21.23 -5.81 -4.88
N GLY A 101 22.55 -5.92 -5.02
CA GLY A 101 23.26 -5.86 -6.29
C GLY A 101 23.13 -7.12 -7.15
N PRO A 102 23.68 -7.09 -8.37
CA PRO A 102 24.47 -5.97 -8.92
C PRO A 102 23.60 -4.82 -9.47
N THR A 103 22.32 -5.06 -9.80
CA THR A 103 21.46 -4.08 -10.49
C THR A 103 20.65 -3.17 -9.56
N TRP A 104 20.35 -3.59 -8.33
CA TRP A 104 19.48 -2.84 -7.41
C TRP A 104 18.07 -2.57 -7.96
N ASP A 105 17.61 -3.36 -8.93
CA ASP A 105 16.32 -3.19 -9.60
C ASP A 105 15.11 -3.31 -8.66
N SER A 106 15.18 -4.23 -7.70
CA SER A 106 14.12 -4.50 -6.71
C SER A 106 13.75 -3.32 -5.83
N VAL A 107 14.60 -2.29 -5.77
CA VAL A 107 14.41 -1.10 -4.94
C VAL A 107 14.53 0.19 -5.73
N PHE A 108 14.71 0.14 -7.06
CA PHE A 108 14.89 1.32 -7.89
C PHE A 108 13.62 2.20 -7.90
N GLN A 109 12.51 1.60 -8.36
CA GLN A 109 11.19 2.21 -8.39
C GLN A 109 10.10 1.17 -8.19
N THR A 110 9.09 1.50 -7.38
CA THR A 110 7.91 0.66 -7.16
C THR A 110 6.63 1.49 -7.21
N VAL A 111 5.58 0.97 -7.85
CA VAL A 111 4.20 1.22 -7.38
C VAL A 111 3.84 0.06 -6.46
N GLU A 112 3.36 0.38 -5.28
CA GLU A 112 3.10 -0.57 -4.19
C GLU A 112 1.89 -0.12 -3.34
N GLY A 113 1.79 -0.65 -2.12
CA GLY A 113 0.66 -0.35 -1.23
C GLY A 113 -0.53 -1.25 -1.51
N GLY A 114 -1.74 -0.69 -1.47
CA GLY A 114 -2.99 -1.45 -1.48
C GLY A 114 -3.66 -1.47 -0.12
N LEU A 115 -4.41 -2.54 0.16
CA LEU A 115 -5.07 -2.75 1.44
C LEU A 115 -4.06 -3.06 2.54
N GLY A 116 -4.16 -2.41 3.70
CA GLY A 116 -3.27 -2.73 4.80
C GLY A 116 -3.49 -1.92 6.06
N TYR A 117 -2.74 -2.34 7.07
CA TYR A 117 -2.53 -1.64 8.33
C TYR A 117 -1.18 -0.93 8.22
N TRP A 118 -1.16 0.25 7.61
CA TRP A 118 0.11 0.89 7.27
C TRP A 118 0.70 1.60 8.49
N ARG A 119 2.03 1.59 8.59
CA ARG A 119 2.75 2.32 9.66
C ARG A 119 2.45 3.82 9.64
N GLY A 120 2.19 4.38 8.45
CA GLY A 120 1.73 5.76 8.28
C GLY A 120 0.36 6.06 8.89
N ASN A 121 -0.50 5.06 9.16
CA ASN A 121 -1.86 5.32 9.64
C ASN A 121 -1.86 5.86 11.08
N ARG A 122 -2.29 7.11 11.24
CA ARG A 122 -2.48 7.89 12.48
C ARG A 122 -3.89 7.74 13.05
N PHE A 123 -4.91 7.47 12.23
CA PHE A 123 -6.31 7.36 12.66
C PHE A 123 -6.83 5.94 12.44
N ARG A 124 -6.44 5.03 13.35
CA ARG A 124 -6.79 3.61 13.29
C ARG A 124 -8.15 3.35 13.94
N TYR A 125 -8.98 2.56 13.27
CA TYR A 125 -10.38 2.29 13.67
C TYR A 125 -10.74 0.79 13.66
N GLY A 126 -9.78 -0.09 13.35
CA GLY A 126 -9.94 -1.55 13.40
C GLY A 126 -9.79 -2.23 12.02
N PRO A 127 -10.56 -1.85 11.00
CA PRO A 127 -10.35 -2.33 9.63
C PRO A 127 -9.06 -1.77 8.97
N PRO A 128 -8.59 -2.41 7.88
CA PRO A 128 -7.50 -1.89 7.04
C PRO A 128 -7.97 -0.65 6.25
N LYS A 129 -7.03 -0.03 5.55
CA LYS A 129 -7.29 1.07 4.61
C LYS A 129 -6.57 0.84 3.28
N PHE A 130 -7.05 1.46 2.21
CA PHE A 130 -6.39 1.43 0.90
C PHE A 130 -5.48 2.65 0.68
N SER A 131 -4.21 2.42 0.33
CA SER A 131 -3.22 3.47 0.04
C SER A 131 -2.55 3.30 -1.34
N MET A 132 -2.22 4.42 -1.98
CA MET A 132 -1.55 4.48 -3.29
C MET A 132 -0.05 4.68 -3.12
N ASN A 133 0.62 3.71 -2.53
CA ASN A 133 2.03 3.85 -2.20
C ASN A 133 2.91 3.71 -3.45
N ALA A 134 3.99 4.47 -3.52
CA ALA A 134 5.06 4.26 -4.49
C ALA A 134 6.39 4.81 -3.98
N THR A 135 7.48 4.19 -4.43
CA THR A 135 8.84 4.68 -4.23
C THR A 135 9.43 5.05 -5.59
N PRO A 136 9.54 6.35 -5.92
CA PRO A 136 10.03 6.76 -7.24
C PRO A 136 11.55 6.95 -7.32
N GLN A 137 12.25 6.95 -6.18
CA GLN A 137 13.67 7.29 -6.13
C GLN A 137 14.40 6.47 -5.06
N CYS A 138 14.51 5.15 -5.25
CA CYS A 138 15.38 4.31 -4.40
C CYS A 138 15.13 4.44 -2.89
N TYR A 139 13.85 4.60 -2.52
CA TYR A 139 13.39 4.86 -1.15
C TYR A 139 13.93 6.16 -0.50
N ASP A 140 14.53 7.10 -1.24
CA ASP A 140 14.90 8.43 -0.73
C ASP A 140 13.69 9.24 -0.23
N TYR A 141 12.53 8.92 -0.81
CA TYR A 141 11.24 9.36 -0.35
C TYR A 141 10.15 8.47 -0.93
N GLU A 142 9.01 8.55 -0.28
CA GLU A 142 7.81 7.81 -0.58
C GLU A 142 6.65 8.74 -0.94
N VAL A 143 5.70 8.26 -1.74
CA VAL A 143 4.44 8.96 -2.05
C VAL A 143 3.27 8.02 -1.80
N GLY A 144 2.27 8.43 -1.00
CA GLY A 144 1.13 7.58 -0.60
C GLY A 144 -0.24 8.13 -0.97
N SER A 145 -0.33 9.46 -1.10
CA SER A 145 -1.54 10.17 -1.53
C SER A 145 -1.15 11.54 -2.12
N PRO A 146 -2.08 12.31 -2.71
CA PRO A 146 -1.80 13.64 -3.22
C PRO A 146 -1.19 14.57 -2.16
N GLY A 147 0.14 14.70 -2.21
CA GLY A 147 0.92 15.59 -1.35
C GLY A 147 1.70 14.93 -0.22
N TRP A 148 1.58 13.63 0.01
CA TRP A 148 2.02 13.00 1.26
C TRP A 148 2.85 11.74 1.07
N SER A 149 3.79 11.50 1.98
CA SER A 149 4.49 10.21 2.17
C SER A 149 3.58 9.20 2.91
N PHE A 150 3.94 7.91 2.93
CA PHE A 150 3.18 6.85 3.61
C PHE A 150 3.85 6.22 4.84
N PHE A 151 5.04 6.68 5.26
CA PHE A 151 5.71 6.14 6.46
C PHE A 151 5.87 7.16 7.60
N TYR A 152 6.61 8.24 7.37
CA TYR A 152 7.23 8.99 8.47
C TYR A 152 6.57 10.35 8.73
N ASP A 153 6.22 11.08 7.68
CA ASP A 153 5.94 12.50 7.79
C ASP A 153 4.46 12.84 7.99
N THR A 154 4.18 13.76 8.89
CA THR A 154 2.88 14.44 9.05
C THR A 154 2.88 15.83 8.41
N GLU A 155 4.01 16.22 7.80
CA GLU A 155 4.12 17.37 6.91
C GLU A 155 4.10 16.91 5.45
N ALA A 156 3.54 17.75 4.58
CA ALA A 156 3.45 17.39 3.18
C ALA A 156 4.86 17.26 2.60
N LEU A 157 5.00 16.43 1.57
CA LEU A 157 6.24 16.34 0.83
C LEU A 157 6.67 17.73 0.34
N PRO A 158 7.98 18.03 0.32
CA PRO A 158 8.46 19.30 -0.20
C PRO A 158 8.06 19.45 -1.68
N ASP A 159 7.90 20.68 -2.15
CA ASP A 159 7.33 21.00 -3.46
C ASP A 159 7.93 20.17 -4.62
N HIS A 160 9.24 19.88 -4.59
CA HIS A 160 9.96 19.11 -5.60
C HIS A 160 9.78 17.57 -5.52
N ARG A 161 8.93 17.06 -4.63
CA ARG A 161 8.64 15.63 -4.41
C ARG A 161 7.16 15.26 -4.56
N LEU A 162 6.29 16.22 -4.85
CA LEU A 162 4.83 16.02 -4.96
C LEU A 162 4.46 15.21 -6.22
N GLY A 163 4.36 13.88 -6.13
CA GLY A 163 4.33 13.01 -7.32
C GLY A 163 2.95 12.59 -7.86
N ILE A 164 1.87 12.79 -7.10
CA ILE A 164 0.53 12.30 -7.44
C ILE A 164 -0.39 13.46 -7.84
N ALA A 165 -1.08 13.31 -8.97
CA ALA A 165 -2.19 14.18 -9.37
C ALA A 165 -3.52 13.47 -9.13
N GLN A 166 -4.36 14.03 -8.27
CA GLN A 166 -5.71 13.54 -8.09
C GLN A 166 -6.53 13.84 -9.34
N LEU A 167 -7.25 12.83 -9.84
CA LEU A 167 -8.06 12.93 -11.04
C LEU A 167 -9.56 12.98 -10.74
N THR A 168 -10.03 12.20 -9.76
CA THR A 168 -11.45 12.21 -9.41
C THR A 168 -11.87 13.52 -8.75
N ASN A 169 -13.02 14.04 -9.17
CA ASN A 169 -13.71 15.18 -8.57
C ASN A 169 -14.83 14.75 -7.59
N ARG A 170 -14.95 13.46 -7.27
CA ARG A 170 -16.05 12.93 -6.44
C ARG A 170 -15.59 12.26 -5.15
N LEU A 171 -14.30 12.00 -5.00
CA LEU A 171 -13.73 11.25 -3.89
C LEU A 171 -12.56 12.02 -3.28
N LEU A 172 -12.49 12.06 -1.96
CA LEU A 172 -11.33 12.54 -1.21
C LEU A 172 -10.27 11.46 -1.13
N ILE A 173 -9.00 11.83 -1.27
CA ILE A 173 -7.86 10.93 -1.02
C ILE A 173 -7.07 11.51 0.17
N PRO A 174 -7.41 11.11 1.41
CA PRO A 174 -6.74 11.60 2.60
C PRO A 174 -5.34 10.99 2.76
N PRO A 175 -4.42 11.69 3.45
CA PRO A 175 -3.09 11.17 3.77
C PRO A 175 -3.12 9.88 4.60
N ASP A 176 -4.13 9.72 5.45
CA ASP A 176 -4.27 8.51 6.27
C ASP A 176 -4.93 7.32 5.56
N ALA A 177 -4.94 7.31 4.21
CA ALA A 177 -5.53 6.26 3.35
C ALA A 177 -7.07 6.18 3.38
N LEU A 178 -7.67 5.45 2.44
CA LEU A 178 -9.13 5.34 2.29
C LEU A 178 -9.74 4.34 3.30
N PRO A 179 -10.61 4.78 4.23
CA PRO A 179 -11.40 3.89 5.08
C PRO A 179 -12.60 3.26 4.36
N PHE A 180 -13.16 2.24 5.00
CA PHE A 180 -14.35 1.50 4.55
C PHE A 180 -15.56 1.84 5.41
N GLU A 181 -16.74 1.56 4.86
CA GLU A 181 -17.96 1.55 5.64
C GLU A 181 -17.98 0.35 6.60
N GLY A 182 -18.20 0.61 7.89
CA GLY A 182 -18.31 -0.43 8.90
C GLY A 182 -17.05 -1.28 9.04
N LYS A 183 -17.24 -2.61 9.18
CA LYS A 183 -16.16 -3.60 9.28
C LYS A 183 -16.28 -4.58 8.12
N PRO A 184 -15.47 -4.44 7.07
CA PRO A 184 -15.42 -5.41 5.98
C PRO A 184 -15.15 -6.82 6.51
N ASP A 185 -15.71 -7.83 5.82
CA ASP A 185 -15.63 -9.24 6.18
C ASP A 185 -15.48 -10.11 4.93
N GLY A 186 -14.36 -9.97 4.23
CA GLY A 186 -14.02 -10.77 3.06
C GLY A 186 -14.67 -10.32 1.75
N LYS A 187 -15.31 -9.14 1.71
CA LYS A 187 -15.77 -8.50 0.46
C LYS A 187 -14.57 -8.00 -0.34
N PHE A 188 -14.69 -7.92 -1.66
CA PHE A 188 -13.58 -7.61 -2.55
C PHE A 188 -13.45 -6.11 -2.85
N PHE A 189 -12.21 -5.63 -2.80
CA PHE A 189 -11.78 -4.34 -3.30
C PHE A 189 -11.03 -4.55 -4.61
N GLY A 190 -11.58 -4.06 -5.71
CA GLY A 190 -10.91 -4.09 -7.02
C GLY A 190 -10.02 -2.88 -7.19
N TYR A 191 -8.79 -3.10 -7.64
CA TYR A 191 -7.97 -2.00 -8.13
C TYR A 191 -7.07 -2.42 -9.28
N THR A 192 -6.84 -1.46 -10.18
CA THR A 192 -5.98 -1.61 -11.36
C THR A 192 -5.12 -0.38 -11.51
N TYR A 193 -3.82 -0.56 -11.69
CA TYR A 193 -2.96 0.50 -12.20
C TYR A 193 -2.81 0.34 -13.71
N MET A 194 -3.13 1.38 -14.48
CA MET A 194 -2.96 1.42 -15.92
C MET A 194 -2.13 2.64 -16.31
N ALA A 195 -1.05 2.46 -17.06
CA ALA A 195 -0.32 3.55 -17.67
C ALA A 195 -1.19 4.21 -18.75
N LEU A 196 -1.44 5.51 -18.63
CA LEU A 196 -2.21 6.31 -19.59
C LEU A 196 -1.43 7.57 -20.03
N SER A 197 -1.59 7.96 -21.29
CA SER A 197 -0.88 9.10 -21.89
C SER A 197 -1.64 10.41 -21.71
N PHE A 198 -1.49 11.07 -20.54
CA PHE A 198 -2.10 12.39 -20.27
C PHE A 198 -1.37 13.55 -20.96
N THR A 199 -0.08 13.39 -21.20
CA THR A 199 0.77 14.38 -21.88
C THR A 199 1.64 13.71 -22.93
N ASP A 200 2.12 14.49 -23.90
CA ASP A 200 3.12 13.97 -24.84
C ASP A 200 4.47 13.72 -24.15
N PRO A 201 5.22 12.68 -24.56
CA PRO A 201 6.55 12.44 -24.04
C PRO A 201 7.48 13.61 -24.40
N VAL A 202 8.43 13.89 -23.51
CA VAL A 202 9.39 14.99 -23.68
C VAL A 202 10.74 14.40 -24.06
N LYS A 203 11.25 14.80 -25.22
CA LYS A 203 12.60 14.44 -25.66
C LYS A 203 13.64 15.09 -24.75
N SER A 204 14.77 14.39 -24.57
CA SER A 204 15.92 14.95 -23.86
C SER A 204 16.38 16.27 -24.48
N LYS A 205 16.74 17.24 -23.64
CA LYS A 205 17.28 18.55 -24.05
C LYS A 205 18.38 18.97 -23.08
N LYS A 206 19.56 19.34 -23.59
CA LYS A 206 20.72 19.75 -22.77
C LYS A 206 21.04 18.74 -21.66
N ASN A 207 21.12 17.45 -22.00
CA ASN A 207 21.38 16.33 -21.10
C ASN A 207 20.35 16.13 -19.97
N LYS A 208 19.19 16.81 -20.01
CA LYS A 208 18.08 16.50 -19.11
C LYS A 208 17.42 15.18 -19.47
N ALA A 209 16.99 14.43 -18.47
CA ALA A 209 16.30 13.17 -18.65
C ALA A 209 15.11 13.30 -19.60
N PRO A 210 14.96 12.41 -20.61
CA PRO A 210 13.71 12.31 -21.33
C PRO A 210 12.59 11.91 -20.35
N ILE A 211 11.37 12.30 -20.67
CA ILE A 211 10.19 11.97 -19.88
C ILE A 211 9.25 11.18 -20.78
N GLY A 212 8.94 9.95 -20.42
CA GLY A 212 7.95 9.13 -21.10
C GLY A 212 6.53 9.62 -20.83
N ASP A 213 5.54 8.87 -21.32
CA ASP A 213 4.14 9.26 -21.22
C ASP A 213 3.30 8.27 -20.39
N HIS A 214 3.94 7.35 -19.66
CA HIS A 214 3.23 6.44 -18.76
C HIS A 214 2.88 7.14 -17.45
N ALA A 215 1.67 7.70 -17.39
CA ALA A 215 1.09 8.13 -16.13
C ALA A 215 0.31 6.96 -15.52
N TRP A 216 0.93 6.25 -14.59
CA TRP A 216 0.31 5.12 -13.89
C TRP A 216 -0.90 5.59 -13.09
N THR A 217 -2.08 5.23 -13.58
CA THR A 217 -3.39 5.69 -13.10
C THR A 217 -4.08 4.60 -12.33
N CYS A 218 -4.48 4.87 -11.09
CA CYS A 218 -5.20 3.93 -10.25
C CYS A 218 -6.70 4.02 -10.53
N PHE A 219 -7.28 2.89 -10.92
CA PHE A 219 -8.71 2.65 -11.03
C PHE A 219 -9.16 1.81 -9.85
N LEU A 220 -10.31 2.16 -9.28
CA LEU A 220 -10.97 1.38 -8.24
C LEU A 220 -12.25 0.73 -8.78
N SER A 221 -12.62 -0.40 -8.20
CA SER A 221 -13.92 -1.05 -8.34
C SER A 221 -14.41 -1.47 -6.95
N THR A 222 -15.37 -0.71 -6.45
CA THR A 222 -16.05 -0.89 -5.16
C THR A 222 -17.56 -0.75 -5.37
N GLU A 223 -18.35 -1.08 -4.35
CA GLU A 223 -19.81 -1.03 -4.47
C GLU A 223 -20.28 0.39 -4.82
N ASN A 224 -19.77 1.39 -4.09
CA ASN A 224 -20.17 2.80 -4.21
C ASN A 224 -19.21 3.69 -5.03
N PHE A 225 -18.10 3.16 -5.56
CA PHE A 225 -17.19 3.90 -6.46
C PHE A 225 -16.54 2.99 -7.51
N LYS A 226 -16.60 3.39 -8.77
CA LYS A 226 -15.89 2.74 -9.87
C LYS A 226 -15.26 3.78 -10.80
N GLY A 227 -13.96 3.67 -11.09
CA GLY A 227 -13.26 4.56 -12.01
C GLY A 227 -11.90 5.05 -11.51
N PRO A 228 -11.25 5.98 -12.23
CA PRO A 228 -9.90 6.42 -11.88
C PRO A 228 -9.90 7.47 -10.77
N ILE A 229 -8.99 7.33 -9.81
CA ILE A 229 -8.89 8.24 -8.65
C ILE A 229 -7.74 9.24 -8.78
N ALA A 230 -6.58 8.80 -9.25
CA ALA A 230 -5.36 9.62 -9.34
C ALA A 230 -4.30 8.91 -10.21
N TYR A 231 -3.27 9.64 -10.61
CA TYR A 231 -2.12 9.08 -11.30
C TYR A 231 -0.79 9.65 -10.81
N TYR A 232 0.28 8.87 -10.98
CA TYR A 232 1.65 9.35 -10.79
C TYR A 232 2.09 10.14 -12.01
N ILE A 233 2.55 11.38 -11.79
CA ILE A 233 3.01 12.26 -12.88
C ILE A 233 4.31 11.67 -13.45
N PRO A 234 4.45 11.49 -14.79
CA PRO A 234 5.63 10.84 -15.39
C PRO A 234 6.97 11.41 -14.95
N GLU A 235 7.09 12.74 -14.82
CA GLU A 235 8.30 13.42 -14.32
C GLU A 235 8.73 12.98 -12.91
N THR A 236 7.85 12.38 -12.12
CA THR A 236 8.18 11.82 -10.80
C THR A 236 9.18 10.66 -10.91
N TRP A 237 9.09 9.86 -11.97
CA TRP A 237 9.94 8.70 -12.18
C TRP A 237 11.25 9.06 -12.88
N SER A 238 11.21 9.95 -13.87
CA SER A 238 12.40 10.25 -14.68
C SER A 238 13.41 11.17 -13.98
N LYS A 239 12.97 11.99 -13.03
CA LYS A 239 13.81 13.01 -12.39
C LYS A 239 15.01 12.46 -11.61
N ILE A 240 14.98 11.19 -11.17
CA ILE A 240 16.12 10.55 -10.49
C ILE A 240 17.40 10.66 -11.32
N ALA A 241 17.31 10.52 -12.65
CA ALA A 241 18.45 10.62 -13.54
C ALA A 241 19.10 12.01 -13.50
N ASP A 242 18.29 13.07 -13.39
CA ASP A 242 18.76 14.45 -13.30
C ASP A 242 19.30 14.80 -11.90
N VAL A 243 18.70 14.25 -10.84
CA VAL A 243 19.10 14.49 -9.45
C VAL A 243 20.49 13.96 -9.16
N PHE A 244 20.83 12.80 -9.73
CA PHE A 244 22.13 12.13 -9.53
C PHE A 244 23.10 12.31 -10.70
N ASP A 245 22.76 13.12 -11.71
CA ASP A 245 23.54 13.28 -12.96
C ASP A 245 23.96 11.92 -13.55
N TYR A 246 22.98 11.02 -13.72
CA TYR A 246 23.23 9.64 -14.12
C TYR A 246 22.48 9.27 -15.42
N PRO A 247 23.06 9.57 -16.60
CA PRO A 247 22.43 9.35 -17.90
C PRO A 247 22.02 7.90 -18.18
N PHE A 248 22.62 6.92 -17.50
CA PHE A 248 22.22 5.52 -17.62
C PHE A 248 20.75 5.29 -17.25
N LEU A 249 20.20 6.11 -16.35
CA LEU A 249 18.81 6.03 -15.91
C LEU A 249 17.80 6.59 -16.92
N HIS A 250 18.26 7.21 -18.01
CA HIS A 250 17.36 7.71 -19.07
C HIS A 250 16.52 6.57 -19.65
N ASN A 251 15.19 6.76 -19.66
CA ASN A 251 14.19 5.76 -20.09
C ASN A 251 14.22 4.44 -19.29
N ARG A 252 14.78 4.41 -18.08
CA ARG A 252 14.78 3.22 -17.19
C ARG A 252 13.59 3.19 -16.23
N GLY A 253 12.95 4.33 -16.02
CA GLY A 253 11.86 4.50 -15.06
C GLY A 253 10.49 4.04 -15.55
N LEU A 254 9.55 4.00 -14.61
CA LEU A 254 8.14 3.63 -14.84
C LEU A 254 7.40 4.61 -15.77
N ASP A 255 7.92 5.82 -16.00
CA ASP A 255 7.39 6.75 -17.00
C ASP A 255 7.55 6.25 -18.44
N SER A 256 8.50 5.35 -18.68
CA SER A 256 8.92 4.92 -20.02
C SER A 256 8.90 3.40 -20.21
N ARG A 257 9.20 2.62 -19.15
CA ARG A 257 9.25 1.16 -19.22
C ARG A 257 7.89 0.51 -18.98
N PRO A 258 7.62 -0.65 -19.57
CA PRO A 258 6.54 -1.53 -19.10
C PRO A 258 6.75 -1.90 -17.63
N GLY A 259 5.67 -2.11 -16.90
CA GLY A 259 5.65 -2.61 -15.54
C GLY A 259 5.70 -4.14 -15.49
N LEU A 260 6.42 -4.67 -14.50
CA LEU A 260 6.49 -6.08 -14.15
C LEU A 260 5.72 -6.36 -12.86
N MET A 261 4.93 -7.43 -12.84
CA MET A 261 4.39 -8.04 -11.62
C MET A 261 4.52 -9.56 -11.68
N GLY A 262 5.24 -10.12 -10.71
CA GLY A 262 5.46 -11.56 -10.56
C GLY A 262 4.47 -12.29 -9.64
N GLY A 263 3.51 -11.57 -9.05
CA GLY A 263 2.59 -12.08 -8.04
C GLY A 263 2.28 -11.02 -7.00
N GLY A 264 1.81 -11.47 -5.83
CA GLY A 264 1.44 -10.59 -4.73
C GLY A 264 1.54 -11.29 -3.38
N ALA A 265 1.48 -10.51 -2.31
CA ALA A 265 1.56 -11.04 -0.95
C ALA A 265 0.82 -10.17 0.06
N MET A 266 0.45 -10.78 1.17
CA MET A 266 0.34 -10.10 2.46
C MET A 266 1.74 -9.97 3.05
N GLU A 267 2.19 -8.74 3.30
CA GLU A 267 3.47 -8.45 3.94
C GLU A 267 3.26 -8.27 5.45
N ILE A 268 3.87 -9.14 6.25
CA ILE A 268 3.85 -9.04 7.71
C ILE A 268 5.16 -8.39 8.14
N ASN A 269 5.13 -7.08 8.42
CA ASN A 269 6.32 -6.32 8.75
C ASN A 269 6.52 -6.15 10.26
N THR A 270 5.49 -5.70 10.98
CA THR A 270 5.62 -5.39 12.42
C THR A 270 4.38 -5.86 13.15
N VAL A 271 4.51 -6.87 13.99
CA VAL A 271 3.43 -7.35 14.86
C VAL A 271 3.97 -7.39 16.28
N PRO A 272 3.30 -6.80 17.28
CA PRO A 272 3.79 -6.86 18.64
C PRO A 272 3.71 -8.29 19.17
N GLN A 273 4.51 -8.60 20.18
CA GLN A 273 4.35 -9.81 21.00
C GLN A 273 4.40 -9.44 22.46
N ILE A 274 3.84 -10.30 23.31
CA ILE A 274 4.03 -10.25 24.76
C ILE A 274 4.80 -11.51 25.13
N VAL A 275 5.93 -11.37 25.82
CA VAL A 275 6.82 -12.46 26.22
C VAL A 275 6.78 -12.61 27.75
N ALA A 276 6.81 -13.84 28.23
CA ALA A 276 6.87 -14.14 29.66
C ALA A 276 7.64 -15.46 29.91
N ALA A 277 8.25 -15.59 31.09
CA ALA A 277 8.91 -16.80 31.55
C ALA A 277 8.09 -17.55 32.61
N THR A 278 8.23 -18.89 32.63
CA THR A 278 7.76 -19.75 33.73
C THR A 278 8.68 -19.67 34.94
N ALA A 279 8.27 -20.24 36.07
CA ALA A 279 9.12 -20.33 37.26
C ALA A 279 10.43 -21.12 37.02
N ASN A 280 10.40 -22.06 36.06
CA ASN A 280 11.54 -22.91 35.69
C ASN A 280 12.41 -22.30 34.58
N GLY A 281 12.10 -21.08 34.11
CA GLY A 281 12.90 -20.37 33.10
C GLY A 281 12.54 -20.67 31.64
N ASP A 282 11.45 -21.39 31.38
CA ASP A 282 10.95 -21.57 30.00
C ASP A 282 10.23 -20.32 29.51
N TYR A 283 10.50 -19.89 28.27
CA TYR A 283 9.88 -18.71 27.67
C TYR A 283 8.73 -19.05 26.73
N TYR A 284 7.71 -18.19 26.79
CA TYR A 284 6.53 -18.25 25.92
C TYR A 284 6.23 -16.85 25.40
N SER A 285 5.60 -16.77 24.23
CA SER A 285 5.09 -15.53 23.68
C SER A 285 3.66 -15.66 23.16
N LYS A 286 2.99 -14.51 23.12
CA LYS A 286 1.68 -14.30 22.53
C LYS A 286 1.77 -13.20 21.49
N ILE A 287 1.12 -13.37 20.33
CA ILE A 287 0.86 -12.29 19.37
C ILE A 287 -0.62 -11.85 19.44
N PRO A 288 -1.00 -10.71 18.83
CA PRO A 288 -2.40 -10.37 18.70
C PRO A 288 -3.18 -11.43 17.94
N LYS A 289 -4.47 -11.53 18.23
CA LYS A 289 -5.36 -12.40 17.47
C LYS A 289 -5.46 -11.87 16.03
N LEU A 290 -5.17 -12.72 15.05
CA LEU A 290 -5.30 -12.42 13.63
C LEU A 290 -6.40 -13.30 13.04
N ASN A 291 -7.47 -12.67 12.54
CA ASN A 291 -8.65 -13.34 11.99
C ASN A 291 -8.67 -13.27 10.45
N PHE A 292 -9.23 -14.29 9.83
CA PHE A 292 -9.41 -14.40 8.38
C PHE A 292 -10.85 -14.76 8.03
N PRO A 293 -11.37 -14.26 6.89
CA PRO A 293 -12.75 -14.46 6.48
C PRO A 293 -12.93 -15.87 5.87
N VAL A 294 -13.03 -16.88 6.73
CA VAL A 294 -13.20 -18.28 6.31
C VAL A 294 -14.66 -18.64 6.07
N ASN A 295 -14.91 -19.40 5.01
CA ASN A 295 -16.20 -20.06 4.80
C ASN A 295 -16.36 -21.32 5.67
N LYS A 296 -17.52 -21.98 5.58
CA LYS A 296 -17.84 -23.23 6.30
C LYS A 296 -16.83 -24.37 6.07
N ASP A 297 -16.14 -24.36 4.94
CA ASP A 297 -15.16 -25.38 4.55
C ASP A 297 -13.74 -25.01 5.05
N GLY A 298 -13.61 -23.94 5.86
CA GLY A 298 -12.32 -23.46 6.38
C GLY A 298 -11.46 -22.75 5.34
N GLN A 299 -12.06 -22.23 4.26
CA GLN A 299 -11.35 -21.59 3.16
C GLN A 299 -11.55 -20.07 3.21
N ALA A 300 -10.46 -19.31 3.11
CA ALA A 300 -10.52 -17.86 2.91
C ALA A 300 -9.99 -17.53 1.51
N VAL A 301 -10.81 -16.96 0.65
CA VAL A 301 -10.38 -16.46 -0.68
C VAL A 301 -9.91 -15.02 -0.51
N LEU A 302 -8.67 -14.72 -0.92
CA LEU A 302 -8.02 -13.45 -0.65
C LEU A 302 -7.72 -12.65 -1.91
N VAL A 303 -7.45 -13.31 -3.04
CA VAL A 303 -7.18 -12.66 -4.34
C VAL A 303 -7.89 -13.41 -5.45
N GLN A 304 -8.46 -12.66 -6.39
CA GLN A 304 -9.01 -13.18 -7.63
C GLN A 304 -8.76 -12.25 -8.81
N ASP A 305 -8.98 -12.77 -10.02
CA ASP A 305 -8.95 -12.02 -11.27
C ASP A 305 -7.65 -11.23 -11.51
N VAL A 306 -6.50 -11.88 -11.32
CA VAL A 306 -5.20 -11.25 -11.60
C VAL A 306 -4.98 -11.10 -13.10
N VAL A 307 -4.95 -9.86 -13.58
CA VAL A 307 -4.88 -9.51 -15.00
C VAL A 307 -3.73 -8.53 -15.27
N CYS A 308 -2.96 -8.81 -16.33
CA CYS A 308 -2.02 -7.86 -16.92
C CYS A 308 -2.62 -7.29 -18.22
N TYR A 309 -2.40 -6.00 -18.48
CA TYR A 309 -3.01 -5.27 -19.58
C TYR A 309 -1.98 -4.73 -20.57
N SER A 310 -2.30 -4.88 -21.84
CA SER A 310 -1.57 -4.26 -22.95
C SER A 310 -2.15 -2.88 -23.30
N LYS A 311 -1.47 -2.17 -24.21
CA LYS A 311 -1.97 -0.86 -24.71
C LYS A 311 -3.40 -0.91 -25.24
N LYS A 312 -3.75 -2.02 -25.89
CA LYS A 312 -5.07 -2.25 -26.50
C LYS A 312 -6.20 -2.22 -25.47
N ALA A 313 -5.93 -2.54 -24.20
CA ALA A 313 -6.94 -2.59 -23.15
C ALA A 313 -7.59 -1.22 -22.90
N LEU A 314 -6.81 -0.13 -22.94
CA LEU A 314 -7.34 1.23 -22.74
C LEU A 314 -6.42 2.35 -23.25
N TYR A 315 -5.09 2.18 -23.18
CA TYR A 315 -4.12 3.22 -23.51
C TYR A 315 -4.31 3.77 -24.94
N ASP A 316 -4.49 2.89 -25.94
CA ASP A 316 -4.58 3.31 -27.34
C ASP A 316 -5.82 4.18 -27.60
N ASP A 317 -6.97 3.79 -27.04
CA ASP A 317 -8.20 4.57 -27.16
C ASP A 317 -8.11 5.89 -26.37
N PHE A 318 -7.50 5.86 -25.19
CA PHE A 318 -7.28 7.06 -24.37
C PHE A 318 -6.39 8.07 -25.10
N LEU A 319 -5.30 7.60 -25.72
CA LEU A 319 -4.42 8.44 -26.53
C LEU A 319 -5.15 9.00 -27.75
N LYS A 320 -5.92 8.17 -28.46
CA LYS A 320 -6.74 8.60 -29.59
C LYS A 320 -7.72 9.70 -29.18
N TRP A 321 -8.38 9.56 -28.03
CA TRP A 321 -9.27 10.58 -27.49
C TRP A 321 -8.55 11.89 -27.15
N ARG A 322 -7.40 11.80 -26.46
CA ARG A 322 -6.57 12.98 -26.17
C ARG A 322 -6.17 13.72 -27.45
N LYS A 323 -5.98 13.00 -28.55
CA LYS A 323 -5.63 13.53 -29.89
C LYS A 323 -6.85 13.95 -30.72
N GLY A 324 -8.04 14.04 -30.13
CA GLY A 324 -9.24 14.59 -30.77
C GLY A 324 -10.23 13.54 -31.29
N GLY A 325 -9.96 12.26 -31.09
CA GLY A 325 -10.91 11.18 -31.36
C GLY A 325 -12.11 11.15 -30.39
N PRO A 326 -13.01 10.17 -30.53
CA PRO A 326 -14.16 10.01 -29.62
C PRO A 326 -13.72 9.59 -28.22
N ALA A 327 -14.53 9.91 -27.21
CA ALA A 327 -14.31 9.45 -25.84
C ALA A 327 -14.52 7.93 -25.74
N PRO A 328 -13.56 7.15 -25.22
CA PRO A 328 -13.80 5.76 -24.88
C PRO A 328 -14.73 5.65 -23.68
N THR A 329 -15.38 4.50 -23.54
CA THR A 329 -16.19 4.18 -22.36
C THR A 329 -15.35 4.17 -21.08
N GLY A 330 -14.05 3.92 -21.20
CA GLY A 330 -13.12 3.73 -20.09
C GLY A 330 -13.00 2.27 -19.64
N GLN A 331 -13.86 1.39 -20.15
CA GLN A 331 -13.83 -0.03 -19.81
C GLN A 331 -12.57 -0.69 -20.35
N PHE A 332 -11.88 -1.47 -19.51
CA PHE A 332 -10.74 -2.28 -19.93
C PHE A 332 -11.20 -3.36 -20.91
N LYS A 333 -10.65 -3.31 -22.13
CA LYS A 333 -10.97 -4.29 -23.16
C LYS A 333 -10.22 -5.60 -22.89
N MET A 334 -10.97 -6.69 -22.81
CA MET A 334 -10.41 -8.02 -22.55
C MET A 334 -9.57 -8.57 -23.72
N ASP A 335 -9.72 -8.02 -24.93
CA ASP A 335 -8.87 -8.36 -26.06
C ASP A 335 -7.43 -7.81 -25.94
N GLY A 336 -7.20 -6.93 -24.96
CA GLY A 336 -5.89 -6.44 -24.54
C GLY A 336 -5.46 -6.98 -23.18
N ALA A 337 -6.16 -7.96 -22.61
CA ALA A 337 -5.90 -8.52 -21.29
C ALA A 337 -5.21 -9.89 -21.36
N PHE A 338 -4.35 -10.16 -20.39
CA PHE A 338 -3.78 -11.47 -20.11
C PHE A 338 -4.19 -11.89 -18.70
N GLN A 339 -5.04 -12.91 -18.60
CA GLN A 339 -5.45 -13.49 -17.33
C GLN A 339 -4.34 -14.40 -16.81
N ALA A 340 -3.77 -14.06 -15.64
CA ALA A 340 -2.68 -14.83 -15.08
C ALA A 340 -3.19 -16.10 -14.36
N LYS A 341 -2.47 -17.21 -14.54
CA LYS A 341 -2.61 -18.42 -13.73
C LYS A 341 -1.84 -18.24 -12.43
N LEU A 342 -2.44 -18.63 -11.32
CA LEU A 342 -1.84 -18.47 -10.00
C LEU A 342 -1.12 -19.75 -9.55
N SER A 343 -0.07 -19.58 -8.77
CA SER A 343 0.57 -20.64 -8.00
C SER A 343 0.92 -20.12 -6.60
N THR A 344 1.19 -21.01 -5.66
CA THR A 344 1.51 -20.63 -4.27
C THR A 344 2.45 -21.66 -3.65
N ARG A 345 3.05 -21.29 -2.51
CA ARG A 345 3.92 -22.17 -1.72
C ARG A 345 3.65 -21.95 -0.24
N THR A 346 3.97 -22.95 0.57
CA THR A 346 3.88 -22.85 2.03
C THR A 346 4.71 -21.66 2.54
N PRO A 347 4.09 -20.73 3.30
CA PRO A 347 4.78 -19.54 3.80
C PRO A 347 5.70 -19.88 4.97
N GLY A 348 6.82 -19.15 5.05
CA GLY A 348 7.71 -19.14 6.21
C GLY A 348 7.49 -17.89 7.05
N PHE A 349 7.67 -18.03 8.36
CA PHE A 349 7.54 -16.93 9.32
C PHE A 349 8.68 -16.94 10.33
N ASP A 350 9.00 -15.77 10.86
CA ASP A 350 9.91 -15.62 11.97
C ASP A 350 9.30 -14.76 13.09
N GLN A 351 9.82 -14.96 14.29
CA GLN A 351 9.56 -14.15 15.47
C GLN A 351 10.90 -13.86 16.13
N ASP A 352 11.20 -12.58 16.33
CA ASP A 352 12.47 -12.11 16.86
C ASP A 352 13.69 -12.59 16.05
N GLY A 353 13.54 -12.73 14.73
CA GLY A 353 14.59 -13.26 13.85
C GLY A 353 14.82 -14.77 13.99
N LYS A 354 13.94 -15.49 14.70
CA LYS A 354 13.97 -16.95 14.84
C LYS A 354 12.82 -17.58 14.04
N PRO A 355 13.07 -18.64 13.26
CA PRO A 355 12.02 -19.29 12.49
C PRO A 355 10.92 -19.85 13.42
N ILE A 356 9.68 -19.79 12.93
CA ILE A 356 8.51 -20.36 13.59
C ILE A 356 8.13 -21.69 12.91
N GLU A 357 8.05 -22.75 13.70
CA GLU A 357 7.57 -24.06 13.28
C GLU A 357 6.09 -24.27 13.69
N GLY A 358 5.39 -25.17 13.01
CA GLY A 358 4.03 -25.59 13.35
C GLY A 358 2.89 -24.75 12.75
N ILE A 359 3.18 -23.60 12.13
CA ILE A 359 2.12 -22.79 11.47
C ILE A 359 1.39 -23.58 10.38
N ALA A 360 2.14 -24.31 9.55
CA ALA A 360 1.59 -25.12 8.47
C ALA A 360 0.67 -26.25 8.96
N ASN A 361 0.70 -26.63 10.25
CA ASN A 361 -0.25 -27.58 10.83
C ASN A 361 -1.65 -26.96 10.99
N THR A 362 -1.74 -25.62 11.00
CA THR A 362 -2.99 -24.88 11.22
C THR A 362 -3.65 -24.46 9.92
N PHE A 363 -2.88 -23.88 9.00
CA PHE A 363 -3.36 -23.52 7.68
C PHE A 363 -2.22 -23.55 6.66
N ASP A 364 -2.58 -23.58 5.39
CA ASP A 364 -1.63 -23.34 4.29
C ASP A 364 -2.29 -22.53 3.18
N THR A 365 -1.48 -21.99 2.28
CA THR A 365 -1.94 -21.32 1.06
C THR A 365 -2.49 -22.33 0.05
N ARG A 366 -3.47 -21.90 -0.74
CA ARG A 366 -3.99 -22.68 -1.86
C ARG A 366 -4.39 -21.77 -3.02
N VAL A 367 -4.15 -22.27 -4.23
CA VAL A 367 -4.85 -21.82 -5.44
C VAL A 367 -6.03 -22.76 -5.67
N PHE A 368 -7.24 -22.21 -5.72
CA PHE A 368 -8.48 -22.95 -5.85
C PHE A 368 -8.79 -23.30 -7.32
N PRO A 369 -9.73 -24.22 -7.61
CA PRO A 369 -10.03 -24.67 -8.98
C PRO A 369 -10.43 -23.55 -9.95
N ASP A 370 -11.00 -22.46 -9.44
CA ASP A 370 -11.41 -21.27 -10.19
C ASP A 370 -10.27 -20.24 -10.36
N ASN A 371 -9.03 -20.62 -10.06
CA ASN A 371 -7.83 -19.78 -10.17
C ASN A 371 -7.84 -18.56 -9.22
N THR A 372 -8.61 -18.64 -8.13
CA THR A 372 -8.49 -17.72 -6.99
C THR A 372 -7.38 -18.20 -6.03
N TRP A 373 -6.83 -17.29 -5.23
CA TRP A 373 -5.81 -17.59 -4.23
C TRP A 373 -6.27 -17.23 -2.83
N GLY A 374 -5.86 -18.03 -1.85
CA GLY A 374 -6.09 -17.73 -0.45
C GLY A 374 -5.55 -18.82 0.46
N LEU A 375 -6.27 -19.10 1.55
CA LEU A 375 -5.82 -19.95 2.65
C LEU A 375 -6.85 -21.05 2.97
N VAL A 376 -6.36 -22.18 3.49
CA VAL A 376 -7.20 -23.30 3.96
C VAL A 376 -6.78 -23.72 5.35
N TRP A 377 -7.71 -23.69 6.30
CA TRP A 377 -7.52 -24.16 7.66
C TRP A 377 -7.72 -25.68 7.76
N LYS A 378 -6.89 -26.29 8.60
CA LYS A 378 -6.92 -27.72 8.95
C LYS A 378 -7.68 -27.90 10.26
N ASP A 379 -8.30 -29.07 10.46
CA ASP A 379 -9.14 -29.32 11.64
C ASP A 379 -8.34 -29.46 12.95
N ASN A 380 -7.11 -29.97 12.89
CA ASN A 380 -6.28 -30.28 14.06
C ASN A 380 -5.08 -29.33 14.18
N GLY A 381 -5.30 -28.04 13.90
CA GLY A 381 -4.30 -26.99 14.02
C GLY A 381 -4.08 -26.48 15.45
N HIS A 382 -3.14 -25.56 15.61
CA HIS A 382 -2.85 -24.87 16.89
C HIS A 382 -3.77 -23.66 17.14
N ALA A 383 -4.78 -23.45 16.28
CA ALA A 383 -5.77 -22.39 16.41
C ALA A 383 -7.11 -22.78 15.77
N PRO A 384 -8.22 -22.14 16.19
CA PRO A 384 -9.51 -22.30 15.54
C PRO A 384 -9.47 -21.94 14.05
N LYS A 385 -10.41 -22.48 13.27
CA LYS A 385 -10.58 -22.11 11.85
C LYS A 385 -10.70 -20.59 11.69
N GLY A 386 -9.96 -20.05 10.73
CA GLY A 386 -9.89 -18.62 10.46
C GLY A 386 -9.01 -17.82 11.42
N GLN A 387 -8.25 -18.46 12.32
CA GLN A 387 -7.32 -17.76 13.20
C GLN A 387 -5.87 -18.20 12.95
N PHE A 388 -4.95 -17.23 12.97
CA PHE A 388 -3.52 -17.51 12.99
C PHE A 388 -3.10 -18.02 14.39
N PRO A 389 -2.15 -18.98 14.50
CA PRO A 389 -1.62 -19.42 15.80
C PRO A 389 -1.14 -18.27 16.68
N GLN A 390 -1.71 -18.16 17.88
CA GLN A 390 -1.49 -16.99 18.74
C GLN A 390 -0.30 -17.15 19.70
N TYR A 391 0.01 -18.38 20.09
CA TYR A 391 0.93 -18.69 21.19
C TYR A 391 2.13 -19.49 20.70
N PHE A 392 3.30 -19.19 21.26
CA PHE A 392 4.55 -19.84 20.88
C PHE A 392 5.39 -20.22 22.09
N LYS A 393 5.91 -21.45 22.09
CA LYS A 393 6.97 -21.87 23.00
C LYS A 393 8.31 -21.50 22.41
N HIS A 394 9.20 -20.97 23.25
CA HIS A 394 10.57 -20.63 22.84
C HIS A 394 11.45 -21.85 23.08
N LEU A 395 12.10 -22.34 22.02
CA LEU A 395 13.12 -23.37 22.09
C LEU A 395 14.44 -22.80 21.58
N GLU A 396 15.53 -23.53 21.80
CA GLU A 396 16.83 -23.13 21.29
C GLU A 396 16.78 -22.93 19.76
N GLY A 397 17.13 -21.72 19.32
CA GLY A 397 17.18 -21.36 17.89
C GLY A 397 15.84 -21.18 17.17
N LYS A 398 14.69 -21.46 17.80
CA LYS A 398 13.38 -21.43 17.12
C LYS A 398 12.20 -21.06 18.02
N ARG A 399 11.04 -20.90 17.40
CA ARG A 399 9.73 -20.79 18.05
C ARG A 399 8.82 -21.89 17.54
N VAL A 400 7.98 -22.43 18.40
CA VAL A 400 7.03 -23.50 18.03
C VAL A 400 5.63 -23.02 18.36
N ALA A 401 4.74 -23.04 17.38
CA ALA A 401 3.32 -22.75 17.59
C ALA A 401 2.71 -23.79 18.53
N ILE A 402 1.96 -23.32 19.52
CA ILE A 402 1.26 -24.16 20.50
C ILE A 402 -0.19 -23.71 20.64
N SER A 403 -1.02 -24.61 21.14
CA SER A 403 -2.44 -24.35 21.42
C SER A 403 -2.60 -23.56 22.72
N LYS A 404 -3.75 -22.90 22.88
CA LYS A 404 -4.05 -22.05 24.05
C LYS A 404 -3.95 -22.81 25.39
N ASP A 405 -4.33 -24.07 25.40
CA ASP A 405 -4.33 -24.97 26.56
C ASP A 405 -2.93 -25.42 26.98
N GLU A 406 -1.94 -25.31 26.09
CA GLU A 406 -0.53 -25.62 26.36
C GLU A 406 0.23 -24.45 27.01
N VAL A 407 -0.38 -23.26 27.10
CA VAL A 407 0.23 -22.07 27.70
C VAL A 407 0.18 -22.17 29.23
N PRO A 408 1.33 -22.15 29.94
CA PRO A 408 1.33 -22.23 31.39
C PRO A 408 0.63 -21.01 32.02
N LYS A 409 -0.37 -21.25 32.87
CA LYS A 409 -1.19 -20.19 33.49
C LYS A 409 -0.36 -19.15 34.25
N GLU A 410 0.73 -19.60 34.88
CA GLU A 410 1.65 -18.76 35.64
C GLU A 410 2.35 -17.67 34.79
N THR A 411 2.42 -17.84 33.47
CA THR A 411 3.01 -16.82 32.58
C THR A 411 2.16 -15.56 32.46
N GLY A 412 0.87 -15.60 32.83
CA GLY A 412 -0.07 -14.48 32.66
C GLY A 412 -0.42 -14.11 31.21
N LEU A 413 0.14 -14.80 30.21
CA LEU A 413 -0.05 -14.48 28.78
C LEU A 413 -1.51 -14.56 28.33
N LEU A 414 -2.30 -15.47 28.92
CA LEU A 414 -3.70 -15.66 28.55
C LEU A 414 -4.53 -14.39 28.83
N GLN A 415 -4.19 -13.63 29.88
CA GLN A 415 -4.87 -12.40 30.30
C GLN A 415 -4.20 -11.13 29.76
N ALA A 416 -2.95 -11.21 29.31
CA ALA A 416 -2.21 -10.04 28.84
C ALA A 416 -2.87 -9.41 27.59
N GLU A 417 -3.00 -8.09 27.60
CA GLU A 417 -3.61 -7.31 26.52
C GLU A 417 -2.55 -6.49 25.76
N PHE A 418 -2.80 -6.26 24.47
CA PHE A 418 -1.93 -5.45 23.63
C PHE A 418 -2.27 -3.97 23.76
N GLN A 419 -1.25 -3.13 23.66
CA GLN A 419 -1.44 -1.69 23.63
C GLN A 419 -2.28 -1.26 22.42
N LEU A 420 -3.32 -0.47 22.68
CA LEU A 420 -4.14 0.14 21.64
C LEU A 420 -3.47 1.37 21.02
N ALA A 421 -3.70 1.56 19.73
CA ALA A 421 -3.32 2.77 19.03
C ALA A 421 -4.14 3.94 19.53
N LYS A 422 -3.49 5.10 19.66
CA LYS A 422 -4.14 6.38 19.89
C LYS A 422 -4.12 7.18 18.58
N PRO A 423 -5.06 8.11 18.38
CA PRO A 423 -4.96 9.08 17.29
C PRO A 423 -3.59 9.76 17.29
N GLY A 424 -2.92 9.77 16.14
CA GLY A 424 -1.63 10.42 15.97
C GLY A 424 -1.74 11.91 15.67
N GLU A 425 -0.58 12.52 15.44
CA GLU A 425 -0.44 13.92 15.04
C GLU A 425 -1.16 14.23 13.70
N PRO A 426 -1.64 15.47 13.52
CA PRO A 426 -2.38 15.85 12.32
C PRO A 426 -1.47 15.97 11.10
N PHE A 427 -1.95 15.50 9.95
CA PHE A 427 -1.36 15.84 8.66
C PHE A 427 -1.69 17.28 8.30
N THR A 428 -0.70 18.13 8.00
CA THR A 428 -0.92 19.57 7.69
C THR A 428 -0.15 20.08 6.47
N SER A 429 -0.86 20.58 5.45
CA SER A 429 -0.22 21.15 4.26
C SER A 429 0.50 22.48 4.55
N PRO A 430 1.60 22.80 3.85
CA PRO A 430 2.27 24.10 3.92
C PRO A 430 1.34 25.30 3.69
N LYS A 431 1.68 26.42 4.35
CA LYS A 431 0.97 27.71 4.20
C LYS A 431 1.57 28.61 3.11
N SER A 432 2.48 28.09 2.29
CA SER A 432 3.19 28.79 1.22
C SER A 432 3.49 27.83 0.06
N GLY A 433 4.21 28.31 -0.98
CA GLY A 433 4.68 27.47 -2.09
C GLY A 433 3.56 26.91 -2.96
N ALA A 434 3.76 25.69 -3.46
CA ALA A 434 2.86 25.00 -4.38
C ALA A 434 1.41 24.86 -3.86
N TRP A 435 1.22 24.91 -2.54
CA TRP A 435 -0.10 24.80 -1.91
C TRP A 435 -0.92 26.10 -1.95
N LYS A 436 -0.28 27.26 -2.11
CA LYS A 436 -0.92 28.58 -2.09
C LYS A 436 -0.83 29.35 -3.39
N GLN A 437 0.11 29.03 -4.27
CA GLN A 437 0.27 29.70 -5.56
C GLN A 437 0.33 28.66 -6.68
N PRO A 438 -0.68 28.60 -7.57
CA PRO A 438 -1.86 29.48 -7.66
C PRO A 438 -2.91 29.27 -6.56
N GLY A 439 -2.89 28.11 -5.88
CA GLY A 439 -3.75 27.83 -4.73
C GLY A 439 -5.16 27.31 -5.09
N PRO A 440 -5.98 27.01 -4.07
CA PRO A 440 -7.34 26.53 -4.27
C PRO A 440 -8.28 27.65 -4.72
N LYS A 441 -9.40 27.25 -5.33
CA LYS A 441 -10.52 28.11 -5.66
C LYS A 441 -11.60 27.99 -4.59
N GLY A 442 -11.98 29.12 -3.99
CA GLY A 442 -13.02 29.18 -2.97
C GLY A 442 -12.52 28.83 -1.56
N GLN A 443 -13.46 28.59 -0.65
CA GLN A 443 -13.17 28.25 0.74
C GLN A 443 -12.87 26.76 0.94
N SER A 444 -12.21 26.43 2.06
CA SER A 444 -12.05 25.05 2.48
C SER A 444 -13.35 24.46 3.02
N HIS A 445 -13.46 23.14 2.96
CA HIS A 445 -14.57 22.34 3.46
C HIS A 445 -14.06 21.30 4.45
N THR A 446 -14.95 20.76 5.29
CA THR A 446 -14.62 19.69 6.24
C THR A 446 -15.61 18.55 6.20
N VAL A 447 -15.12 17.33 6.45
CA VAL A 447 -15.93 16.12 6.68
C VAL A 447 -15.34 15.32 7.84
N ILE A 448 -16.16 14.50 8.49
CA ILE A 448 -15.72 13.50 9.47
C ILE A 448 -15.83 12.13 8.80
N LEU A 449 -14.71 11.41 8.74
CA LEU A 449 -14.65 10.08 8.16
C LEU A 449 -15.05 9.00 9.18
N GLY A 450 -15.34 7.79 8.70
CA GLY A 450 -15.70 6.61 9.49
C GLY A 450 -14.60 6.11 10.43
N ASP A 451 -13.35 6.54 10.23
CA ASP A 451 -12.25 6.36 11.18
C ASP A 451 -12.22 7.42 12.29
N ASN A 452 -13.25 8.27 12.35
CA ASN A 452 -13.41 9.42 13.23
C ASN A 452 -12.33 10.50 13.06
N SER A 453 -11.65 10.58 11.93
CA SER A 453 -10.77 11.71 11.61
C SER A 453 -11.55 12.86 10.94
N LYS A 454 -11.18 14.10 11.26
CA LYS A 454 -11.66 15.29 10.54
C LYS A 454 -10.73 15.61 9.39
N VAL A 455 -11.27 15.60 8.18
CA VAL A 455 -10.55 15.99 6.95
C VAL A 455 -10.95 17.41 6.56
N THR A 456 -9.96 18.24 6.25
CA THR A 456 -10.12 19.56 5.63
C THR A 456 -9.60 19.49 4.20
N TYR A 457 -10.40 19.91 3.23
CA TYR A 457 -10.05 19.90 1.82
C TYR A 457 -10.44 21.20 1.12
N ALA A 458 -9.86 21.46 -0.04
CA ALA A 458 -10.20 22.59 -0.88
C ALA A 458 -10.18 22.19 -2.37
N TRP A 459 -10.91 22.93 -3.20
CA TRP A 459 -11.03 22.64 -4.63
C TRP A 459 -9.91 23.30 -5.41
N TYR A 460 -9.12 22.51 -6.12
CA TYR A 460 -8.09 23.02 -7.02
C TYR A 460 -8.55 22.85 -8.46
N ARG A 461 -8.27 23.84 -9.31
CA ARG A 461 -8.28 23.58 -10.76
C ARG A 461 -7.23 22.49 -11.01
N PHE A 462 -7.53 21.54 -11.89
CA PHE A 462 -6.71 20.33 -12.01
C PHE A 462 -5.21 20.61 -12.19
N VAL A 463 -4.82 21.54 -13.06
CA VAL A 463 -3.40 21.89 -13.30
C VAL A 463 -2.80 22.85 -12.26
N ASP A 464 -3.63 23.31 -11.32
CA ASP A 464 -3.26 24.18 -10.22
C ASP A 464 -3.00 23.39 -8.93
N GLN A 465 -3.19 22.06 -8.95
CA GLN A 465 -2.79 21.16 -7.87
C GLN A 465 -1.30 21.38 -7.50
N PRO A 466 -0.94 21.21 -6.22
CA PRO A 466 0.44 21.40 -5.76
C PRO A 466 1.46 20.58 -6.56
N SER A 467 1.10 19.35 -6.94
CA SER A 467 1.98 18.43 -7.67
C SER A 467 2.47 18.94 -9.03
N PHE A 468 1.72 19.82 -9.70
CA PHE A 468 2.16 20.38 -10.98
C PHE A 468 3.07 21.60 -10.85
N GLN A 469 3.14 22.27 -9.70
CA GLN A 469 3.82 23.56 -9.58
C GLN A 469 5.34 23.46 -9.60
N GLN A 470 5.87 22.27 -9.30
CA GLN A 470 7.31 21.98 -9.41
C GLN A 470 7.80 21.94 -10.87
N TYR A 471 6.90 21.76 -11.85
CA TYR A 471 7.27 21.61 -13.26
C TYR A 471 7.13 22.93 -14.01
N LYS A 472 8.17 23.29 -14.77
CA LYS A 472 8.20 24.47 -15.64
C LYS A 472 7.40 24.25 -16.94
N TRP A 473 6.16 23.82 -16.82
CA TRP A 473 5.28 23.58 -17.96
C TRP A 473 4.82 24.88 -18.59
N SER A 474 4.75 24.89 -19.93
CA SER A 474 4.19 26.02 -20.67
C SER A 474 2.70 26.17 -20.39
N LYS A 475 2.19 27.41 -20.52
CA LYS A 475 0.75 27.72 -20.42
C LYS A 475 -0.07 26.82 -21.34
N LYS A 476 0.38 26.62 -22.59
CA LYS A 476 -0.26 25.72 -23.56
C LYS A 476 -0.34 24.26 -23.08
N LYS A 477 0.72 23.72 -22.46
CA LYS A 477 0.71 22.35 -21.92
C LYS A 477 -0.30 22.22 -20.78
N LYS A 478 -0.32 23.18 -19.85
CA LYS A 478 -1.29 23.23 -18.74
C LYS A 478 -2.73 23.35 -19.26
N GLU A 479 -3.00 24.23 -20.21
CA GLU A 479 -4.34 24.43 -20.77
C GLU A 479 -4.85 23.18 -21.52
N ALA A 480 -3.98 22.52 -22.28
CA ALA A 480 -4.34 21.27 -22.97
C ALA A 480 -4.71 20.15 -21.99
N LEU A 481 -3.91 19.95 -20.93
CA LEU A 481 -4.21 18.97 -19.90
C LEU A 481 -5.51 19.32 -19.16
N GLN A 482 -5.69 20.58 -18.78
CA GLN A 482 -6.90 21.04 -18.12
C GLN A 482 -8.16 20.75 -18.96
N ALA A 483 -8.12 21.12 -20.24
CA ALA A 483 -9.24 20.90 -21.15
C ALA A 483 -9.54 19.41 -21.33
N PHE A 484 -8.51 18.57 -21.33
CA PHE A 484 -8.70 17.13 -21.42
C PHE A 484 -9.32 16.54 -20.15
N VAL A 485 -8.90 16.99 -18.96
CA VAL A 485 -9.52 16.56 -17.69
C VAL A 485 -10.98 16.98 -17.58
N VAL A 486 -11.37 18.14 -18.11
CA VAL A 486 -12.79 18.52 -18.23
C VAL A 486 -13.58 17.46 -19.01
N LYS A 487 -13.02 16.94 -20.12
CA LYS A 487 -13.64 15.87 -20.90
C LYS A 487 -13.72 14.56 -20.13
N ILE A 488 -12.69 14.23 -19.34
CA ILE A 488 -12.70 13.05 -18.46
C ILE A 488 -13.83 13.14 -17.43
N HIS A 489 -13.92 14.24 -16.69
CA HIS A 489 -14.97 14.42 -15.67
C HIS A 489 -16.38 14.37 -16.26
N GLN A 490 -16.54 14.75 -17.53
CA GLN A 490 -17.81 14.71 -18.24
C GLN A 490 -18.17 13.30 -18.73
N ALA A 491 -17.20 12.55 -19.26
CA ALA A 491 -17.46 11.28 -19.95
C ALA A 491 -17.38 10.05 -19.04
N TRP A 492 -16.64 10.14 -17.94
CA TRP A 492 -16.31 9.02 -17.05
C TRP A 492 -16.96 9.21 -15.66
N PRO A 493 -18.20 8.73 -15.46
CA PRO A 493 -18.88 8.79 -14.17
C PRO A 493 -18.34 7.75 -13.19
N ILE A 494 -18.61 7.91 -11.89
CA ILE A 494 -18.15 6.97 -10.84
C ILE A 494 -18.99 5.70 -10.70
N THR A 495 -20.01 5.53 -11.54
CA THR A 495 -21.01 4.45 -11.46
C THR A 495 -20.94 3.47 -12.64
N ARG A 496 -19.94 3.63 -13.52
CA ARG A 496 -19.75 2.77 -14.69
C ARG A 496 -18.81 1.62 -14.34
N GLU A 497 -19.00 0.47 -14.98
CA GLU A 497 -18.03 -0.63 -14.95
C GLU A 497 -16.82 -0.28 -15.83
N TYR A 498 -15.68 0.02 -15.19
CA TYR A 498 -14.39 0.19 -15.86
C TYR A 498 -13.62 -1.13 -15.87
N MET A 499 -13.56 -1.79 -14.73
CA MET A 499 -13.04 -3.14 -14.56
C MET A 499 -14.16 -4.16 -14.76
N PRO A 500 -13.88 -5.37 -15.26
CA PRO A 500 -14.84 -6.49 -15.17
C PRO A 500 -15.23 -6.70 -13.71
N SER A 501 -16.50 -7.04 -13.45
CA SER A 501 -16.97 -7.42 -12.11
C SER A 501 -16.16 -8.61 -11.56
N PRO A 502 -16.01 -8.72 -10.22
CA PRO A 502 -15.28 -9.86 -9.64
C PRO A 502 -15.95 -11.18 -10.02
N THR A 503 -15.15 -12.21 -10.28
CA THR A 503 -15.67 -13.54 -10.66
C THR A 503 -16.60 -14.12 -9.60
N SER A 504 -16.33 -13.82 -8.33
CA SER A 504 -17.13 -14.27 -7.18
C SER A 504 -17.16 -13.26 -6.04
N GLY A 505 -18.13 -13.41 -5.14
CA GLY A 505 -18.28 -12.55 -3.96
C GLY A 505 -18.87 -11.18 -4.26
N GLU A 506 -18.85 -10.31 -3.26
CA GLU A 506 -19.42 -8.97 -3.31
C GLU A 506 -18.32 -7.90 -3.25
N LEU A 507 -18.60 -6.71 -3.80
CA LEU A 507 -17.70 -5.57 -3.66
C LEU A 507 -17.82 -4.95 -2.26
N VAL A 508 -16.70 -4.49 -1.71
CA VAL A 508 -16.68 -3.71 -0.47
C VAL A 508 -17.16 -2.27 -0.70
N THR A 509 -17.72 -1.66 0.33
CA THR A 509 -18.18 -0.27 0.32
C THR A 509 -17.14 0.63 0.97
N LEU A 510 -16.70 1.69 0.27
CA LEU A 510 -15.88 2.74 0.85
C LEU A 510 -16.70 3.58 1.83
N ASP A 511 -16.04 4.20 2.80
CA ASP A 511 -16.69 5.14 3.71
C ASP A 511 -17.46 6.24 2.93
N PRO A 512 -18.79 6.36 3.09
CA PRO A 512 -19.59 7.35 2.39
C PRO A 512 -19.13 8.80 2.61
N ALA A 513 -18.46 9.10 3.73
CA ALA A 513 -17.95 10.44 4.01
C ALA A 513 -16.75 10.85 3.12
N LEU A 514 -16.13 9.91 2.42
CA LEU A 514 -15.10 10.21 1.41
C LEU A 514 -15.69 10.88 0.15
N PHE A 515 -16.99 10.72 -0.08
CA PHE A 515 -17.64 11.19 -1.30
C PHE A 515 -18.08 12.64 -1.15
N VAL A 516 -17.68 13.47 -2.11
CA VAL A 516 -17.97 14.91 -2.10
C VAL A 516 -18.66 15.34 -3.38
N THR A 517 -19.52 16.35 -3.24
CA THR A 517 -20.20 16.97 -4.37
C THR A 517 -19.43 18.23 -4.79
N PRO A 518 -19.01 18.33 -6.06
CA PRO A 518 -18.43 19.56 -6.59
C PRO A 518 -19.36 20.77 -6.38
N PRO A 519 -18.85 21.90 -5.86
CA PRO A 519 -19.60 23.14 -5.82
C PRO A 519 -19.99 23.62 -7.22
N LYS A 520 -21.01 24.47 -7.28
CA LYS A 520 -21.46 25.08 -8.53
C LYS A 520 -20.31 25.79 -9.25
N GLY A 521 -20.12 25.47 -10.53
CA GLY A 521 -19.05 26.01 -11.37
C GLY A 521 -17.69 25.32 -11.21
N LEU A 522 -17.59 24.29 -10.37
CA LEU A 522 -16.40 23.45 -10.16
C LEU A 522 -16.64 21.98 -10.55
N GLU A 523 -17.73 21.68 -11.23
CA GLU A 523 -18.16 20.33 -11.56
C GLU A 523 -17.19 19.62 -12.51
N LEU A 524 -16.53 20.35 -13.40
CA LEU A 524 -15.59 19.80 -14.38
C LEU A 524 -14.23 20.48 -14.27
N GLY A 525 -13.15 19.69 -14.34
CA GLY A 525 -11.79 20.21 -14.31
C GLY A 525 -11.28 20.70 -12.95
N TYR A 526 -12.01 20.48 -11.87
CA TYR A 526 -11.57 20.75 -10.49
C TYR A 526 -11.58 19.47 -9.67
N VAL A 527 -10.67 19.37 -8.70
CA VAL A 527 -10.54 18.21 -7.82
C VAL A 527 -10.42 18.63 -6.35
N PRO A 528 -10.97 17.85 -5.40
CA PRO A 528 -10.90 18.15 -3.98
C PRO A 528 -9.58 17.63 -3.38
N ILE A 529 -8.66 18.53 -3.04
CA ILE A 529 -7.36 18.18 -2.45
C ILE A 529 -7.43 18.34 -0.94
N VAL A 530 -7.05 17.28 -0.22
CA VAL A 530 -6.95 17.30 1.25
C VAL A 530 -5.75 18.15 1.66
N THR A 531 -6.03 19.17 2.48
CA THR A 531 -5.01 20.09 3.02
C THR A 531 -4.70 19.81 4.48
N ARG A 532 -5.59 19.09 5.18
CA ARG A 532 -5.36 18.71 6.58
C ARG A 532 -6.18 17.48 6.97
N GLN A 533 -5.65 16.64 7.84
CA GLN A 533 -6.39 15.57 8.49
C GLN A 533 -5.96 15.46 9.95
N GLU A 534 -6.92 15.44 10.88
CA GLU A 534 -6.68 15.39 12.32
C GLU A 534 -7.67 14.47 13.03
N ALA A 535 -7.46 14.24 14.32
CA ALA A 535 -8.46 13.58 15.15
C ALA A 535 -9.79 14.36 15.09
N GLY A 536 -10.88 13.64 14.84
CA GLY A 536 -12.22 14.21 14.86
C GLY A 536 -12.66 14.61 16.28
N PRO A 537 -13.87 15.18 16.40
CA PRO A 537 -14.39 15.58 17.70
C PRO A 537 -14.48 14.39 18.65
N THR A 538 -14.06 14.58 19.89
CA THR A 538 -14.32 13.61 20.96
C THR A 538 -15.83 13.58 21.18
N ILE A 539 -16.47 12.47 20.81
CA ILE A 539 -17.85 12.22 21.22
C ILE A 539 -17.80 12.01 22.73
N ARG A 540 -18.37 12.96 23.49
CA ARG A 540 -18.50 12.86 24.95
C ARG A 540 -19.69 12.00 25.31
#